data_AF-A0A7S0VJG6-F1
#
_entry.id   AF-A0A7S0VJG6-F1
#
_cell.length_a   1.000
_cell.length_b   1.000
_cell.length_c   1.000
_cell.angle_alpha   90.00
_cell.angle_beta   90.00
_cell.angle_gamma   90.00
#
_symmetry.space_group_name_H-M   'P 1'
#
loop_
_entity.id
_entity.type
_entity.pdbx_description
1 polymer ?
#
loop_
_entity_poly.entity_id
_entity_poly.type
_entity_poly.pdbx_seq_one_letter_code
_entity_poly.pdbx_strand_id
1 'polypeptide(L)'
;MTNINQSLTTLGRVITQLSDGQTQGVCYRESKLTRVLQDSLGGNCITVLVATLAPTPQAAEESLYTVKFADRARRIRQSASIHERTLTAGGGGGPRPRGG
;
A
#
# COMPACT_ATOMS: atom_id res chain seq x y z
N MET A 1 18.39 -14.36 17.04
CA MET A 1 17.39 -13.34 17.42
C MET A 1 16.21 -13.50 16.49
N THR A 2 15.03 -13.62 17.08
CA THR A 2 13.84 -14.33 16.60
C THR A 2 13.23 -13.73 15.32
N ASN A 3 12.88 -14.60 14.37
CA ASN A 3 12.14 -14.29 13.14
C ASN A 3 10.67 -13.96 13.50
N ILE A 4 10.42 -12.80 14.11
CA ILE A 4 9.09 -12.35 14.61
C ILE A 4 8.19 -11.88 13.43
N ASN A 5 8.18 -12.60 12.30
CA ASN A 5 7.56 -12.22 11.03
C ASN A 5 8.40 -11.22 10.23
N GLN A 6 9.27 -11.75 9.38
CA GLN A 6 10.03 -10.97 8.39
C GLN A 6 9.16 -9.99 7.60
N SER A 7 7.91 -10.36 7.29
CA SER A 7 6.94 -9.49 6.62
C SER A 7 6.61 -8.21 7.39
N LEU A 8 6.42 -8.27 8.70
CA LEU A 8 6.13 -7.10 9.54
C LEU A 8 7.36 -6.20 9.65
N THR A 9 8.55 -6.79 9.77
CA THR A 9 9.81 -6.04 9.76
C THR A 9 10.03 -5.33 8.43
N THR A 10 9.83 -6.02 7.31
CA THR A 10 9.90 -5.41 5.97
C THR A 10 8.85 -4.31 5.81
N LEU A 11 7.63 -4.53 6.30
CA LEU A 11 6.57 -3.51 6.27
C LEU A 11 6.98 -2.24 7.03
N GLY A 12 7.59 -2.37 8.21
CA GLY A 12 8.12 -1.22 8.96
C GLY A 12 9.23 -0.46 8.24
N ARG A 13 10.10 -1.17 7.51
CA ARG A 13 11.12 -0.55 6.65
C ARG A 13 10.47 0.23 5.49
N VAL A 14 9.52 -0.40 4.80
CA VAL A 14 8.77 0.21 3.69
C VAL A 14 8.05 1.48 4.14
N ILE A 15 7.34 1.43 5.28
CA ILE A 15 6.63 2.59 5.82
C ILE A 15 7.58 3.73 6.18
N THR A 16 8.74 3.41 6.76
CA THR A 16 9.74 4.42 7.12
C THR A 16 10.31 5.09 5.86
N GLN A 17 10.66 4.31 4.82
CA GLN A 17 11.13 4.85 3.54
C GLN A 17 10.07 5.76 2.88
N LEU A 18 8.81 5.31 2.87
CA LEU A 18 7.71 6.07 2.29
C LEU A 18 7.36 7.32 3.09
N SER A 19 7.46 7.28 4.43
CA SER A 19 7.22 8.45 5.28
C SER A 19 8.27 9.53 5.07
N ASP A 20 9.49 9.15 4.66
CA ASP A 20 10.57 10.06 4.30
C ASP A 20 10.46 10.56 2.84
N GLY A 21 9.40 10.17 2.13
CA GLY A 21 9.16 10.57 0.74
C GLY A 21 9.96 9.77 -0.28
N GLN A 22 10.63 8.69 0.11
CA GLN A 22 11.30 7.80 -0.84
C GLN A 22 10.27 6.94 -1.57
N THR A 23 10.13 7.15 -2.87
CA THR A 23 9.27 6.35 -3.76
C THR A 23 10.08 5.39 -4.64
N GLN A 24 11.39 5.64 -4.78
CA GLN A 24 12.34 4.85 -5.57
C GLN A 24 13.15 3.95 -4.63
N GLY A 25 13.32 2.66 -4.98
CA GLY A 25 14.13 1.72 -4.20
C GLY A 25 13.48 1.16 -2.93
N VAL A 26 12.15 1.31 -2.77
CA VAL A 26 11.42 0.78 -1.62
C VAL A 26 11.39 -0.76 -1.65
N CYS A 27 11.68 -1.39 -0.51
CA CYS A 27 11.89 -2.85 -0.37
C CYS A 27 10.61 -3.71 -0.43
N TYR A 28 9.65 -3.41 -1.32
CA TYR A 28 8.41 -4.20 -1.44
C TYR A 28 8.65 -5.68 -1.80
N ARG A 29 9.79 -5.98 -2.45
CA ARG A 29 10.13 -7.32 -2.95
C ARG A 29 10.68 -8.26 -1.87
N GLU A 30 11.08 -7.74 -0.71
CA GLU A 30 11.65 -8.57 0.36
C GLU A 30 10.59 -9.44 1.07
N SER A 31 9.29 -9.12 0.93
CA SER A 31 8.21 -9.95 1.44
C SER A 31 7.05 -10.07 0.45
N LYS A 32 6.43 -11.25 0.38
CA LYS A 32 5.21 -11.48 -0.41
C LYS A 32 4.07 -10.54 0.03
N LEU A 33 3.96 -10.28 1.33
CA LEU A 33 2.94 -9.37 1.88
C LEU A 33 3.11 -7.95 1.35
N THR A 34 4.31 -7.39 1.45
CA THR A 34 4.60 -6.01 1.01
C THR A 34 4.50 -5.86 -0.50
N ARG A 35 4.66 -6.95 -1.26
CA ARG A 35 4.48 -6.94 -2.72
C ARG A 35 3.02 -6.85 -3.12
N VAL A 36 2.12 -7.51 -2.39
CA VAL A 36 0.66 -7.37 -2.60
C VAL A 36 0.20 -5.98 -2.14
N LEU A 37 0.75 -5.49 -1.02
CA LEU A 37 0.41 -4.17 -0.46
C LEU A 37 1.12 -3.00 -1.13
N GLN A 38 1.91 -3.23 -2.20
CA GLN A 38 2.65 -2.17 -2.86
C GLN A 38 1.72 -1.06 -3.38
N ASP A 39 0.62 -1.45 -4.04
CA ASP A 39 -0.37 -0.51 -4.54
C ASP A 39 -1.12 0.19 -3.41
N SER A 40 -1.36 -0.51 -2.30
CA SER A 40 -1.93 0.09 -1.10
C SER A 40 -1.00 1.15 -0.52
N LEU A 41 0.28 0.86 -0.31
CA LEU A 41 1.17 1.72 0.47
C LEU A 41 1.69 2.93 -0.32
N GLY A 42 2.03 2.77 -1.60
CA GLY A 42 2.65 3.84 -2.40
C GLY A 42 2.03 4.03 -3.78
N GLY A 43 0.92 3.34 -4.09
CA GLY A 43 0.26 3.38 -5.39
C GLY A 43 -1.06 4.15 -5.37
N ASN A 44 -1.93 3.77 -6.30
CA ASN A 44 -3.27 4.32 -6.45
C ASN A 44 -4.26 3.56 -5.56
N CYS A 45 -4.26 3.87 -4.26
CA CYS A 45 -5.19 3.26 -3.31
C CYS A 45 -5.41 4.17 -2.11
N ILE A 46 -6.61 4.12 -1.52
CA ILE A 46 -6.89 4.74 -0.23
C ILE A 46 -6.61 3.69 0.85
N THR A 47 -5.61 3.92 1.69
CA THR A 47 -5.22 2.97 2.74
C THR A 47 -5.58 3.48 4.12
N VAL A 48 -6.16 2.60 4.93
CA VAL A 48 -6.45 2.85 6.34
C VAL A 48 -5.66 1.86 7.19
N LEU A 49 -4.95 2.38 8.19
CA LEU A 49 -4.24 1.58 9.18
C LEU A 49 -5.00 1.60 10.51
N VAL A 50 -5.36 0.43 11.03
CA VAL A 50 -5.97 0.29 12.35
C VAL A 50 -4.92 -0.23 13.33
N ALA A 51 -4.60 0.60 14.33
CA ALA A 51 -3.68 0.23 15.41
C ALA A 51 -4.47 -0.38 16.59
N THR A 52 -4.22 -1.66 16.87
CA THR A 52 -4.83 -2.37 18.00
C THR A 52 -3.89 -2.32 19.20
N LEU A 53 -4.31 -1.67 20.29
CA LEU A 53 -3.50 -1.49 21.50
C LEU A 53 -4.16 -2.21 22.68
N ALA A 54 -3.35 -2.74 23.59
CA ALA A 54 -3.83 -3.35 24.83
C ALA A 54 -3.68 -2.35 26.00
N PRO A 55 -4.73 -2.10 26.81
CA PRO A 55 -4.67 -1.18 27.94
C PRO A 55 -4.04 -1.85 29.18
N THR A 56 -2.85 -2.43 29.04
CA THR A 56 -2.12 -3.06 30.15
C THR A 56 -0.72 -2.45 30.29
N PRO A 57 -0.19 -2.29 31.52
CA PRO A 57 1.12 -1.68 31.72
C PRO A 57 2.26 -2.51 31.12
N GLN A 58 2.11 -3.83 31.03
CA GLN A 58 3.07 -4.72 30.39
C GLN A 58 3.13 -4.51 28.87
N ALA A 59 2.03 -4.09 28.25
CA ALA A 59 1.94 -3.81 26.82
C ALA A 59 2.24 -2.35 26.48
N ALA A 60 2.58 -1.50 27.46
CA ALA A 60 2.78 -0.08 27.25
C ALA A 60 3.92 0.22 26.27
N GLU A 61 5.03 -0.53 26.34
CA GLU A 61 6.18 -0.36 25.44
C GLU A 61 5.83 -0.73 24.00
N GLU A 62 5.23 -1.91 23.80
CA GLU A 62 4.76 -2.39 22.49
C GLU A 62 3.67 -1.49 21.89
N SER A 63 2.79 -0.95 22.74
CA SER A 63 1.77 0.01 22.33
C SER A 63 2.41 1.31 21.84
N LEU A 64 3.47 1.79 22.50
CA LEU A 64 4.22 2.96 22.06
C LEU A 64 4.89 2.71 20.71
N TYR A 65 5.49 1.54 20.48
CA TYR A 65 6.04 1.18 19.18
C TYR A 65 4.96 1.16 18.09
N THR A 66 3.78 0.61 18.38
CA THR A 66 2.63 0.57 17.47
C THR A 66 2.12 1.98 17.13
N VAL A 67 2.02 2.89 18.10
CA VAL A 67 1.62 4.29 17.87
C VAL A 67 2.66 5.02 17.02
N LYS A 68 3.95 4.86 17.30
CA LYS A 68 5.04 5.44 16.48
C LYS A 68 5.05 4.91 15.05
N PHE A 69 4.67 3.65 14.87
CA PHE A 69 4.51 3.05 13.55
C PHE A 69 3.32 3.67 12.81
N ALA A 70 2.18 3.83 13.49
CA ALA A 70 1.00 4.48 12.91
C ALA A 70 1.24 5.96 12.57
N ASP A 71 2.00 6.69 13.38
CA ASP A 71 2.38 8.08 13.09
C ASP A 71 3.19 8.19 11.80
N ARG A 72 4.12 7.26 11.56
CA ARG A 72 4.89 7.20 10.31
C ARG A 72 4.01 6.84 9.13
N ALA A 73 3.16 5.83 9.27
CA ALA A 73 2.24 5.41 8.21
C ALA A 73 1.30 6.55 7.77
N ARG A 74 0.82 7.37 8.72
CA ARG A 74 -0.02 8.55 8.42
C ARG A 74 0.66 9.59 7.52
N ARG A 75 1.99 9.67 7.53
CA ARG A 75 2.75 10.66 6.74
C ARG A 75 2.90 10.26 5.27
N ILE A 76 2.62 8.99 4.94
CA ILE A 76 2.73 8.49 3.58
C ILE A 76 1.69 9.19 2.70
N ARG A 77 2.16 9.86 1.66
CA ARG A 77 1.29 10.52 0.69
C ARG A 77 0.85 9.51 -0.36
N GLN A 78 -0.45 9.33 -0.50
CA GLN A 78 -1.07 8.48 -1.52
C GLN A 78 -1.76 9.34 -2.56
N SER A 79 -1.54 9.03 -3.84
CA SER A 79 -2.20 9.71 -4.96
C SER A 79 -3.25 8.77 -5.53
N ALA A 80 -4.38 8.67 -4.84
CA ALA A 80 -5.49 7.85 -5.28
C ALA A 80 -6.29 8.58 -6.38
N SER A 81 -6.41 7.95 -7.55
CA SER A 81 -7.22 8.38 -8.68
C SER A 81 -8.30 7.34 -8.96
N ILE A 82 -9.53 7.80 -9.24
CA ILE A 82 -10.63 6.91 -9.61
C ILE A 82 -10.25 6.21 -10.91
N HIS A 83 -10.23 4.87 -10.88
CA HIS A 83 -10.02 4.09 -12.08
C HIS A 83 -11.33 4.11 -12.89
N GLU A 84 -11.51 5.14 -13.72
CA GLU A 84 -12.65 5.18 -14.64
C GLU A 84 -12.52 4.03 -15.64
N ARG A 85 -13.45 3.08 -15.56
CA ARG A 85 -13.57 2.06 -16.57
C ARG A 85 -14.27 2.72 -17.75
N THR A 86 -13.51 3.27 -18.69
CA THR A 86 -14.05 3.67 -19.98
C THR A 86 -14.52 2.39 -20.67
N LEU A 87 -15.78 2.02 -20.44
CA LEU A 87 -16.49 1.08 -21.28
C LEU A 87 -16.59 1.77 -22.64
N THR A 88 -15.68 1.43 -23.55
CA THR A 88 -15.82 1.77 -24.96
C THR A 88 -17.01 1.00 -25.52
N ALA A 89 -18.21 1.49 -25.23
CA ALA A 89 -19.40 1.19 -26.02
C ALA A 89 -19.23 1.90 -27.37
N GLY A 90 -18.57 1.25 -28.33
CA GLY A 90 -18.22 1.89 -29.60
C GLY A 90 -17.56 0.97 -30.62
N GLY A 91 -18.18 -0.18 -30.91
CA GLY A 91 -17.83 -1.05 -32.03
C GLY A 91 -18.98 -1.23 -33.03
N GLY A 92 -19.84 -0.23 -33.20
CA GLY A 92 -20.80 -0.16 -34.29
C GLY A 92 -20.16 0.51 -35.51
N GLY A 93 -19.83 -0.28 -36.54
CA GLY A 93 -19.19 0.23 -37.75
C GLY A 93 -19.35 -0.69 -38.95
N GLY A 94 -20.59 -0.75 -39.49
CA GLY A 94 -20.98 -0.91 -40.90
C GLY A 94 -20.42 -2.05 -41.78
N PRO A 95 -21.26 -2.78 -42.55
CA PRO A 95 -20.77 -3.72 -43.56
C PRO A 95 -20.05 -2.98 -44.70
N ARG A 96 -18.83 -3.42 -45.03
CA ARG A 96 -18.02 -2.89 -46.14
C ARG A 96 -18.70 -3.17 -47.49
N PRO A 97 -18.79 -2.20 -48.41
CA PRO A 97 -19.27 -2.47 -49.77
C PRO A 97 -18.23 -3.29 -50.53
N ARG A 98 -18.68 -4.38 -51.18
CA ARG A 98 -17.90 -5.12 -52.18
C ARG A 98 -17.79 -4.26 -53.44
N GLY A 99 -16.58 -3.78 -53.76
CA GLY A 99 -16.23 -3.31 -55.10
C GLY A 99 -15.92 -4.49 -56.00
N GLY A 100 -16.40 -4.42 -57.24
CA GLY A 100 -16.31 -5.47 -58.27
C GLY A 100 -14.96 -5.61 -58.94
#